data_AF-H8I8K9-F1
#
_entry.id   AF-H8I8K9-F1
#
_cell.length_a   1.000
_cell.length_b   1.000
_cell.length_c   1.000
_cell.angle_alpha   90.00
_cell.angle_beta   90.00
_cell.angle_gamma   90.00
#
_symmetry.space_group_name_H-M   'P 1'
#
loop_
_entity.id
_entity.type
_entity.pdbx_description
1 polymer ?
#
loop_
_entity_poly.entity_id
_entity_poly.type
_entity_poly.pdbx_seq_one_letter_code
_entity_poly.pdbx_strand_id
1 'polypeptide(L)'
;MKAFIIAGNEFSMLARSPVVVGFVVLMLVLGLINAAGYSSMVSEDYYDHGGDLMVGVSNFFWNFSMLFAFLAMCVGVLSVANERYGGSLGVLFAKPVYRRDVIIGKFVGISMLLFVLITLILALFVSLMMLVYVGRADTVGVVARMLLFAVVLFLNCCFTLGLVMCLGIVLSKPEALIVSMAFVAFEWLTNIGSLPASLGKLNLINPGYLYVYAMYGASGSLFNDSMPLGTWLSGSSPYIVLMLMEVAIIMLVNCLLFNREEA
;
A
#
# COMPACT_ATOMS: atom_id res chain seq x y z
N MET A 1 23.78 10.79 -4.67
CA MET A 1 24.46 9.71 -3.89
C MET A 1 24.01 9.68 -2.42
N LYS A 2 23.89 10.82 -1.73
CA LYS A 2 23.48 10.87 -0.31
C LYS A 2 22.07 10.32 -0.04
N ALA A 3 21.08 10.62 -0.88
CA ALA A 3 19.71 10.12 -0.72
C ALA A 3 19.58 8.58 -0.74
N PHE A 4 20.33 7.88 -1.59
CA PHE A 4 20.32 6.41 -1.65
C PHE A 4 20.92 5.76 -0.40
N ILE A 5 21.95 6.38 0.19
CA ILE A 5 22.53 5.90 1.45
C ILE A 5 21.52 6.05 2.59
N ILE A 6 20.79 7.16 2.62
CA ILE A 6 19.70 7.40 3.58
C ILE A 6 18.60 6.35 3.38
N ALA A 7 18.18 6.11 2.14
CA ALA A 7 17.19 5.10 1.82
C ALA A 7 17.57 3.70 2.29
N GLY A 8 18.81 3.27 2.04
CA GLY A 8 19.30 1.96 2.48
C GLY A 8 19.36 1.82 4.00
N ASN A 9 19.74 2.90 4.70
CA ASN A 9 19.76 2.91 6.16
C ASN A 9 18.36 2.85 6.76
N GLU A 10 17.41 3.63 6.24
CA GLU A 10 16.00 3.60 6.66
C GLU A 10 15.37 2.23 6.41
N PHE A 11 15.59 1.65 5.23
CA PHE A 11 15.13 0.30 4.91
C PHE A 11 15.64 -0.72 5.94
N SER A 12 16.95 -0.73 6.21
CA SER A 12 17.54 -1.71 7.14
C SER A 12 17.08 -1.50 8.58
N MET A 13 16.89 -0.25 9.00
CA MET A 13 16.40 0.08 10.34
C MET A 13 14.97 -0.42 10.53
N LEU A 14 14.10 -0.13 9.55
CA LEU A 14 12.68 -0.48 9.63
C LEU A 14 12.41 -1.96 9.41
N ALA A 15 13.18 -2.64 8.56
CA ALA A 15 13.09 -4.08 8.34
C ALA A 15 13.30 -4.89 9.63
N ARG A 16 14.07 -4.34 10.59
CA ARG A 16 14.32 -4.95 11.91
C ARG A 16 13.40 -4.44 13.01
N SER A 17 12.48 -3.53 12.68
CA SER A 17 11.56 -2.98 13.66
C SER A 17 10.55 -4.05 14.13
N PRO A 18 10.19 -4.08 15.42
CA PRO A 18 9.22 -5.03 15.93
C PRO A 18 7.84 -4.88 15.27
N VAL A 19 7.51 -3.68 14.79
CA VAL A 19 6.27 -3.40 14.06
C VAL A 19 6.23 -4.17 12.73
N VAL A 20 7.31 -4.12 11.95
CA VAL A 20 7.38 -4.84 10.66
C VAL A 20 7.40 -6.35 10.89
N VAL A 21 8.17 -6.84 11.88
CA VAL A 21 8.20 -8.27 12.21
C VAL A 21 6.81 -8.76 12.66
N GLY A 22 6.17 -8.04 13.58
CA GLY A 22 4.83 -8.35 14.04
C GLY A 22 3.80 -8.34 12.92
N PHE A 23 3.90 -7.37 12.00
CA PHE A 23 3.05 -7.30 10.82
C PHE A 23 3.24 -8.50 9.89
N VAL A 24 4.48 -8.89 9.60
CA VAL A 24 4.76 -10.07 8.76
C VAL A 24 4.16 -11.33 9.39
N VAL A 25 4.36 -11.53 10.70
CA VAL A 25 3.78 -12.68 11.42
C VAL A 25 2.24 -12.65 11.34
N LEU A 26 1.63 -11.49 11.58
CA LEU A 26 0.18 -11.31 11.47
C LEU A 26 -0.33 -11.67 10.06
N MET A 27 0.32 -11.17 9.01
CA MET A 27 -0.08 -11.43 7.62
C MET A 27 0.07 -12.90 7.24
N LEU A 28 1.11 -13.59 7.74
CA LEU A 28 1.27 -15.02 7.53
C LEU A 28 0.15 -15.82 8.21
N VAL A 29 -0.17 -15.49 9.46
CA VAL A 29 -1.27 -16.14 10.20
C VAL A 29 -2.60 -15.91 9.49
N LEU A 30 -2.91 -14.67 9.11
CA LEU A 30 -4.14 -14.35 8.39
C LEU A 30 -4.20 -15.05 7.03
N GLY A 31 -3.08 -15.17 6.31
CA GLY A 31 -3.05 -15.89 5.05
C GLY A 31 -3.26 -17.39 5.18
N LEU A 32 -2.71 -18.01 6.22
CA LEU A 32 -3.00 -19.42 6.53
C LEU A 32 -4.46 -19.62 6.91
N ILE A 33 -5.04 -18.73 7.74
CA ILE A 33 -6.47 -18.78 8.09
C ILE A 33 -7.33 -18.61 6.85
N ASN A 34 -6.99 -17.68 5.95
CA ASN A 34 -7.72 -17.48 4.71
C ASN A 34 -7.65 -18.72 3.81
N ALA A 35 -6.46 -19.27 3.60
CA ALA A 35 -6.27 -20.49 2.81
C ALA A 35 -7.05 -21.68 3.39
N ALA A 36 -6.94 -21.92 4.70
CA ALA A 36 -7.63 -23.00 5.39
C ALA A 36 -9.16 -22.82 5.38
N GLY A 37 -9.65 -21.61 5.67
CA GLY A 37 -11.07 -21.27 5.66
C GLY A 37 -11.71 -21.54 4.30
N TYR A 38 -11.12 -21.02 3.23
CA TYR A 38 -11.67 -21.22 1.90
C TYR A 38 -11.57 -22.67 1.40
N SER A 39 -10.51 -23.41 1.75
CA SER A 39 -10.42 -24.84 1.40
C SER A 39 -11.61 -25.67 1.90
N SER A 40 -12.30 -25.22 2.96
CA SER A 40 -13.48 -25.89 3.52
C SER A 40 -14.83 -25.43 2.97
N MET A 41 -14.87 -24.32 2.23
CA MET A 41 -16.12 -23.69 1.75
C MET A 41 -16.36 -23.87 0.25
N VAL A 42 -15.34 -24.24 -0.52
CA VAL A 42 -15.47 -24.34 -1.98
C VAL A 42 -15.96 -25.74 -2.38
N SER A 43 -17.16 -25.81 -2.98
CA SER A 43 -17.70 -27.01 -3.60
C SER A 43 -17.07 -27.25 -4.99
N GLU A 44 -17.02 -28.51 -5.43
CA GLU A 44 -16.46 -28.89 -6.74
C GLU A 44 -17.09 -28.10 -7.92
N ASP A 45 -18.37 -27.74 -7.82
CA ASP A 45 -19.12 -26.97 -8.85
C ASP A 45 -18.62 -25.53 -9.06
N TYR A 46 -18.01 -24.89 -8.05
CA TYR A 46 -17.57 -23.49 -8.16
C TYR A 46 -16.28 -23.35 -8.99
N TYR A 47 -15.50 -24.42 -9.10
CA TYR A 47 -14.24 -24.46 -9.85
C TYR A 47 -14.44 -24.50 -11.37
N ASP A 48 -15.58 -25.01 -11.85
CA ASP A 48 -15.83 -25.22 -13.29
C ASP A 48 -16.13 -23.92 -14.05
N HIS A 49 -16.18 -22.78 -13.34
CA HIS A 49 -16.51 -21.46 -13.91
C HIS A 49 -15.37 -20.43 -13.81
N GLY A 50 -14.13 -20.84 -13.52
CA GLY A 50 -12.96 -19.96 -13.59
C GLY A 50 -12.91 -18.88 -12.50
N GLY A 51 -13.31 -19.24 -11.27
CA GLY A 51 -13.42 -18.34 -10.12
C GLY A 51 -12.23 -18.36 -9.13
N ASP A 52 -11.17 -19.11 -9.41
CA ASP A 52 -10.11 -19.43 -8.44
C ASP A 52 -9.48 -18.18 -7.81
N LEU A 53 -9.15 -17.18 -8.62
CA LEU A 53 -8.60 -15.91 -8.15
C LEU A 53 -9.62 -15.03 -7.42
N MET A 54 -10.88 -15.10 -7.85
CA MET A 54 -11.98 -14.36 -7.23
C MET A 54 -12.30 -14.93 -5.84
N VAL A 55 -12.27 -16.24 -5.66
CA VAL A 55 -12.56 -16.88 -4.37
C VAL A 55 -11.38 -16.76 -3.41
N GLY A 56 -10.17 -17.02 -3.88
CA GLY A 56 -8.99 -17.05 -3.01
C GLY A 56 -8.44 -15.67 -2.64
N VAL A 57 -8.27 -14.79 -3.64
CA VAL A 57 -7.54 -13.52 -3.46
C VAL A 57 -8.47 -12.32 -3.35
N SER A 58 -9.53 -12.24 -4.17
CA SER A 58 -10.46 -11.09 -4.11
C SER A 58 -11.16 -10.97 -2.76
N ASN A 59 -11.37 -12.06 -2.03
CA ASN A 59 -11.99 -11.98 -0.71
C ASN A 59 -11.06 -11.42 0.36
N PHE A 60 -9.76 -11.73 0.27
CA PHE A 60 -8.78 -11.21 1.22
C PHE A 60 -8.24 -9.84 0.82
N PHE A 61 -8.45 -9.43 -0.43
CA PHE A 61 -8.05 -8.14 -1.01
C PHE A 61 -8.26 -6.97 -0.05
N TRP A 62 -9.46 -6.82 0.50
CA TRP A 62 -9.81 -5.66 1.31
C TRP A 62 -8.97 -5.59 2.58
N ASN A 63 -8.90 -6.70 3.31
CA ASN A 63 -8.13 -6.83 4.53
C ASN A 63 -6.64 -6.65 4.26
N PHE A 64 -6.12 -7.28 3.19
CA PHE A 64 -4.73 -7.14 2.76
C PHE A 64 -4.37 -5.68 2.51
N SER A 65 -5.20 -4.98 1.73
CA SER A 65 -4.94 -3.61 1.32
C SER A 65 -5.01 -2.63 2.48
N MET A 66 -6.01 -2.80 3.36
CA MET A 66 -6.17 -2.00 4.57
C MET A 66 -4.99 -2.18 5.54
N LEU A 67 -4.54 -3.43 5.74
CA LEU A 67 -3.41 -3.74 6.61
C LEU A 67 -2.11 -3.11 6.08
N PHE A 68 -1.87 -3.15 4.77
CA PHE A 68 -0.69 -2.50 4.18
C PHE A 68 -0.76 -0.96 4.23
N ALA A 69 -1.93 -0.36 4.04
CA ALA A 69 -2.12 1.08 4.24
C ALA A 69 -1.85 1.47 5.71
N PHE A 70 -2.32 0.64 6.66
CA PHE A 70 -2.03 0.83 8.08
C PHE A 70 -0.54 0.68 8.40
N LEU A 71 0.15 -0.30 7.83
CA LEU A 71 1.60 -0.45 7.97
C LEU A 71 2.35 0.78 7.43
N ALA A 72 1.98 1.25 6.23
CA ALA A 72 2.57 2.44 5.63
C ALA A 72 2.42 3.66 6.54
N MET A 73 1.26 3.81 7.19
CA MET A 73 1.02 4.83 8.20
C MET A 73 1.92 4.66 9.43
N CYS A 74 1.94 3.49 10.07
CA CYS A 74 2.76 3.26 11.26
C CYS A 74 4.25 3.53 11.01
N VAL A 75 4.77 3.02 9.90
CA VAL A 75 6.18 3.19 9.50
C VAL A 75 6.48 4.64 9.13
N GLY A 76 5.56 5.32 8.43
CA GLY A 76 5.66 6.74 8.12
C GLY A 76 5.75 7.61 9.37
N VAL A 77 4.84 7.41 10.35
CA VAL A 77 4.86 8.14 11.62
C VAL A 77 6.15 7.86 12.40
N LEU A 78 6.58 6.60 12.48
CA LEU A 78 7.82 6.22 13.17
C LEU A 78 9.04 6.91 12.58
N SER A 79 9.17 6.94 11.25
CA SER A 79 10.33 7.53 10.57
C SER A 79 10.42 9.05 10.78
N VAL A 80 9.26 9.75 10.80
CA VAL A 80 9.23 11.20 11.06
C VAL A 80 9.40 11.51 12.55
N ALA A 81 8.75 10.74 13.43
CA ALA A 81 8.81 10.95 14.88
C ALA A 81 10.22 10.72 15.46
N ASN A 82 10.98 9.75 14.94
CA ASN A 82 12.32 9.48 15.43
C ASN A 82 13.30 10.64 15.17
N GLU A 83 13.07 11.46 14.15
CA GLU A 83 13.94 12.60 13.85
C GLU A 83 13.64 13.83 14.70
N ARG A 84 12.36 14.15 14.92
CA ARG A 84 11.99 15.32 15.75
C ARG A 84 12.35 15.16 17.22
N TYR A 85 12.17 13.96 17.79
CA TYR A 85 12.32 13.75 19.24
C TYR A 85 13.67 13.13 19.63
N GLY A 86 14.36 12.45 18.71
CA GLY A 86 15.63 11.77 18.98
C GLY A 86 16.87 12.68 18.92
N GLY A 87 16.74 13.97 18.62
CA GLY A 87 17.87 14.90 18.48
C GLY A 87 18.79 14.64 17.27
N SER A 88 18.48 13.64 16.45
CA SER A 88 19.22 13.26 15.23
C SER A 88 19.29 14.41 14.21
N LEU A 89 18.26 15.26 14.14
CA LEU A 89 18.28 16.49 13.34
C LEU A 89 19.46 17.39 13.71
N GLY A 90 19.78 17.54 15.00
CA GLY A 90 20.92 18.33 15.47
C GLY A 90 22.29 17.81 15.02
N VAL A 91 22.45 16.49 14.91
CA VAL A 91 23.68 15.83 14.44
C VAL A 91 23.74 15.81 12.91
N LEU A 92 22.59 15.73 12.23
CA LEU A 92 22.49 15.90 10.78
C LEU A 92 22.75 17.34 10.34
N PHE A 93 22.40 18.35 11.14
CA PHE A 93 22.76 19.75 10.88
C PHE A 93 24.26 20.04 10.97
N ALA A 94 25.04 19.18 11.65
CA ALA A 94 26.49 19.27 11.64
C ALA A 94 27.11 18.76 10.32
N LYS A 95 26.33 18.10 9.44
CA LYS A 95 26.77 17.66 8.10
C LYS A 95 26.00 18.43 7.01
N PRO A 96 26.65 18.88 5.92
CA PRO A 96 25.96 19.54 4.82
C PRO A 96 25.19 18.49 3.99
N VAL A 97 24.01 18.11 4.48
CA VAL A 97 23.03 17.29 3.77
C VAL A 97 21.78 18.13 3.57
N TYR A 98 21.37 18.31 2.32
CA TYR A 98 20.14 19.02 2.01
C TYR A 98 18.94 18.24 2.58
N ARG A 99 18.05 18.91 3.32
CA ARG A 99 16.89 18.28 3.95
C ARG A 99 15.96 17.60 2.94
N ARG A 100 15.86 18.14 1.72
CA ARG A 100 15.17 17.51 0.59
C ARG A 100 15.69 16.10 0.30
N ASP A 101 17.00 15.89 0.34
CA ASP A 101 17.62 14.58 0.09
C ASP A 101 17.30 13.60 1.23
N VAL A 102 17.04 14.09 2.45
CA VAL A 102 16.62 13.28 3.60
C VAL A 102 15.20 12.78 3.41
N ILE A 103 14.24 13.66 3.08
CA ILE A 103 12.83 13.26 2.87
C ILE A 103 12.71 12.30 1.70
N ILE A 104 13.34 12.62 0.57
CA ILE A 104 13.32 11.75 -0.61
C ILE A 104 13.98 10.41 -0.27
N GLY A 105 15.11 10.43 0.45
CA GLY A 105 15.78 9.22 0.91
C GLY A 105 14.88 8.35 1.80
N LYS A 106 14.18 8.95 2.77
CA LYS A 106 13.23 8.24 3.64
C LYS A 106 12.06 7.67 2.87
N PHE A 107 11.43 8.48 2.05
CA PHE A 107 10.28 8.05 1.25
C PHE A 107 10.67 6.85 0.38
N VAL A 108 11.79 6.94 -0.34
CA VAL A 108 12.30 5.85 -1.19
C VAL A 108 12.67 4.62 -0.37
N GLY A 109 13.30 4.78 0.79
CA GLY A 109 13.67 3.66 1.67
C GLY A 109 12.45 2.91 2.20
N ILE A 110 11.43 3.64 2.66
CA ILE A 110 10.19 3.06 3.17
C ILE A 110 9.35 2.48 2.04
N SER A 111 9.24 3.17 0.90
CA SER A 111 8.50 2.67 -0.25
C SER A 111 9.15 1.37 -0.77
N MET A 112 10.48 1.28 -0.82
CA MET A 112 11.17 0.05 -1.20
C MET A 112 10.90 -1.09 -0.22
N LEU A 113 10.88 -0.81 1.09
CA LEU A 113 10.48 -1.80 2.10
C LEU A 113 9.05 -2.30 1.87
N LEU A 114 8.11 -1.37 1.68
CA LEU A 114 6.71 -1.70 1.43
C LEU A 114 6.55 -2.54 0.16
N PHE A 115 7.24 -2.19 -0.93
CA PHE A 115 7.20 -2.96 -2.18
C PHE A 115 7.71 -4.39 -2.01
N VAL A 116 8.85 -4.57 -1.32
CA VAL A 116 9.41 -5.89 -1.02
C VAL A 116 8.45 -6.69 -0.14
N LEU A 117 7.84 -6.08 0.88
CA LEU A 117 6.90 -6.77 1.77
C LEU A 117 5.61 -7.16 1.04
N ILE A 118 5.03 -6.26 0.24
CA ILE A 118 3.84 -6.54 -0.58
C ILE A 118 4.11 -7.71 -1.50
N THR A 119 5.19 -7.66 -2.27
CA THR A 119 5.52 -8.71 -3.25
C THR A 119 5.84 -10.04 -2.59
N LEU A 120 6.59 -10.04 -1.48
CA LEU A 120 6.91 -11.25 -0.71
C LEU A 120 5.64 -11.90 -0.13
N ILE A 121 4.83 -11.13 0.58
CA ILE A 121 3.63 -11.67 1.25
C ILE A 121 2.62 -12.14 0.19
N LEU A 122 2.46 -11.40 -0.90
CA LEU A 122 1.59 -11.81 -1.99
C LEU A 122 2.08 -13.10 -2.66
N ALA A 123 3.39 -13.23 -2.92
CA ALA A 123 3.96 -14.45 -3.48
C ALA A 123 3.72 -15.66 -2.57
N LEU A 124 3.86 -15.50 -1.26
CA LEU A 124 3.54 -16.54 -0.29
C LEU A 124 2.05 -16.89 -0.31
N PHE A 125 1.18 -15.89 -0.37
CA PHE A 125 -0.28 -16.09 -0.42
C PHE A 125 -0.69 -16.87 -1.66
N VAL A 126 -0.19 -16.47 -2.83
CA VAL A 126 -0.46 -17.13 -4.12
C VAL A 126 0.12 -18.54 -4.13
N SER A 127 1.31 -18.75 -3.56
CA SER A 127 1.92 -20.08 -3.47
C SER A 127 1.10 -21.02 -2.58
N LEU A 128 0.62 -20.55 -1.43
CA LEU A 128 -0.27 -21.31 -0.54
C LEU A 128 -1.60 -21.64 -1.23
N MET A 129 -2.16 -20.68 -1.97
CA MET A 129 -3.38 -20.91 -2.76
C MET A 129 -3.14 -21.96 -3.85
N MET A 130 -2.07 -21.85 -4.65
CA MET A 130 -1.75 -22.83 -5.68
C MET A 130 -1.54 -24.26 -5.15
N LEU A 131 -1.02 -24.40 -3.92
CA LEU A 131 -0.90 -25.70 -3.26
C LEU A 131 -2.26 -26.29 -2.85
N VAL A 132 -3.23 -25.45 -2.50
CA VAL A 132 -4.58 -25.87 -2.09
C VAL A 132 -5.47 -26.13 -3.31
N TYR A 133 -5.36 -25.32 -4.37
CA TYR A 133 -6.23 -25.31 -5.55
C TYR A 133 -5.62 -25.98 -6.79
N VAL A 134 -4.84 -27.05 -6.58
CA VAL A 134 -3.99 -27.71 -7.59
C VAL A 134 -4.63 -27.82 -8.99
N GLY A 135 -4.04 -27.14 -9.97
CA GLY A 135 -3.94 -27.66 -11.35
C GLY A 135 -4.84 -27.07 -12.44
N ARG A 136 -5.53 -25.94 -12.25
CA ARG A 136 -6.50 -25.44 -13.27
C ARG A 136 -6.30 -24.01 -13.79
N ALA A 137 -5.60 -23.14 -13.07
CA ALA A 137 -5.40 -21.75 -13.50
C ALA A 137 -4.16 -21.56 -14.41
N ASP A 138 -4.27 -20.71 -15.43
CA ASP A 138 -3.12 -20.24 -16.22
C ASP A 138 -2.13 -19.50 -15.29
N THR A 139 -1.01 -20.17 -15.00
CA THR A 139 -0.02 -19.71 -14.03
C THR A 139 0.57 -18.36 -14.45
N VAL A 140 0.73 -18.12 -15.75
CA VAL A 140 1.30 -16.86 -16.26
C VAL A 140 0.32 -15.71 -16.05
N GLY A 141 -0.96 -15.91 -16.40
CA GLY A 141 -2.03 -14.93 -16.16
C GLY A 141 -2.18 -14.57 -14.69
N VAL A 142 -2.14 -15.57 -13.79
CA VAL A 142 -2.23 -15.35 -12.33
C VAL A 142 -1.07 -14.49 -11.84
N VAL A 143 0.17 -14.83 -12.20
CA VAL A 143 1.35 -14.08 -11.77
C VAL A 143 1.31 -12.64 -12.29
N ALA A 144 0.91 -12.43 -13.55
CA ALA A 144 0.78 -11.09 -14.12
C ALA A 144 -0.25 -10.23 -13.37
N ARG A 145 -1.42 -10.80 -13.05
CA ARG A 145 -2.46 -10.10 -12.26
C ARG A 145 -1.97 -9.78 -10.85
N MET A 146 -1.23 -10.68 -10.22
CA MET A 146 -0.65 -10.46 -8.88
C MET A 146 0.39 -9.35 -8.88
N LEU A 147 1.23 -9.28 -9.91
CA LEU A 147 2.18 -8.19 -10.05
C LEU A 147 1.46 -6.85 -10.24
N LEU A 148 0.40 -6.80 -11.04
CA LEU A 148 -0.42 -5.59 -11.20
C LEU A 148 -1.12 -5.21 -9.90
N PHE A 149 -1.65 -6.18 -9.16
CA PHE A 149 -2.22 -5.97 -7.83
C PHE A 149 -1.19 -5.34 -6.89
N ALA A 150 0.02 -5.91 -6.84
CA ALA A 150 1.12 -5.39 -6.04
C ALA A 150 1.50 -3.95 -6.41
N VAL A 151 1.53 -3.61 -7.71
CA VAL A 151 1.83 -2.25 -8.19
C VAL A 151 0.75 -1.26 -7.76
N VAL A 152 -0.52 -1.58 -7.97
CA VAL A 152 -1.62 -0.67 -7.62
C VAL A 152 -1.72 -0.48 -6.10
N LEU A 153 -1.53 -1.55 -5.31
CA LEU A 153 -1.45 -1.45 -3.86
C LEU A 153 -0.24 -0.64 -3.40
N PHE A 154 0.91 -0.85 -4.03
CA PHE A 154 2.12 -0.09 -3.74
C PHE A 154 1.92 1.42 -3.96
N LEU A 155 1.22 1.83 -5.02
CA LEU A 155 0.88 3.23 -5.26
C LEU A 155 -0.01 3.79 -4.15
N ASN A 156 -1.01 3.04 -3.71
CA ASN A 156 -1.87 3.44 -2.60
C ASN A 156 -1.06 3.64 -1.31
N CYS A 157 -0.19 2.68 -0.97
CA CYS A 157 0.68 2.79 0.20
C CYS A 157 1.67 3.95 0.10
N CYS A 158 2.19 4.25 -1.10
CA CYS A 158 3.05 5.42 -1.34
C CYS A 158 2.30 6.72 -1.07
N PHE A 159 1.04 6.82 -1.50
CA PHE A 159 0.21 7.98 -1.20
C PHE A 159 0.00 8.13 0.31
N THR A 160 -0.44 7.07 0.99
CA THR A 160 -0.65 7.07 2.45
C THR A 160 0.64 7.48 3.18
N LEU A 161 1.79 6.94 2.77
CA LEU A 161 3.09 7.28 3.32
C LEU A 161 3.42 8.77 3.13
N GLY A 162 3.23 9.30 1.92
CA GLY A 162 3.46 10.71 1.62
C GLY A 162 2.58 11.63 2.45
N LEU A 163 1.31 11.28 2.62
CA LEU A 163 0.36 12.03 3.44
C LEU A 163 0.75 12.01 4.92
N VAL A 164 1.13 10.85 5.44
CA VAL A 164 1.58 10.69 6.83
C VAL A 164 2.86 11.48 7.09
N MET A 165 3.78 11.50 6.13
CA MET A 165 4.97 12.36 6.21
C MET A 165 4.58 13.83 6.27
N CYS A 166 3.66 14.28 5.42
CA CYS A 166 3.15 15.66 5.43
C CYS A 166 2.56 16.03 6.81
N LEU A 167 1.70 15.17 7.36
CA LEU A 167 1.11 15.38 8.68
C LEU A 167 2.15 15.37 9.80
N GLY A 168 3.16 14.50 9.73
CA GLY A 168 4.25 14.45 10.71
C GLY A 168 5.16 15.69 10.68
N ILE A 169 5.21 16.39 9.54
CA ILE A 169 5.89 17.69 9.42
C ILE A 169 5.04 18.79 10.04
N VAL A 170 3.73 18.84 9.76
CA VAL A 170 2.89 19.96 10.20
C VAL A 170 2.47 19.84 11.67
N LEU A 171 2.23 18.63 12.17
CA LEU A 171 1.61 18.38 13.48
C LEU A 171 2.62 17.83 14.51
N SER A 172 2.22 17.85 15.79
CA SER A 172 2.97 17.14 16.83
C SER A 172 2.81 15.62 16.70
N LYS A 173 3.72 14.82 17.30
CA LYS A 173 3.69 13.34 17.21
C LYS A 173 2.32 12.71 17.55
N PRO A 174 1.65 13.03 18.67
CA PRO A 174 0.36 12.42 18.98
C PRO A 174 -0.73 12.86 18.01
N GLU A 175 -0.74 14.14 17.59
CA GLU A 175 -1.72 14.67 16.64
C GLU A 175 -1.56 14.06 15.25
N ALA A 176 -0.33 13.98 14.74
CA ALA A 176 -0.04 13.36 13.45
C ALA A 176 -0.53 11.91 13.40
N LEU A 177 -0.32 11.14 14.47
CA LEU A 177 -0.77 9.76 14.58
C LEU A 177 -2.30 9.65 14.62
N ILE A 178 -2.98 10.47 15.42
CA ILE A 178 -4.44 10.45 15.52
C ILE A 178 -5.07 10.86 14.19
N VAL A 179 -4.58 11.93 13.57
CA VAL A 179 -5.10 12.42 12.28
C VAL A 179 -4.83 11.42 11.16
N SER A 180 -3.64 10.82 11.11
CA SER A 180 -3.34 9.78 10.12
C SER A 180 -4.18 8.53 10.31
N MET A 181 -4.44 8.13 11.57
CA MET A 181 -5.31 7.00 11.88
C MET A 181 -6.76 7.28 11.51
N ALA A 182 -7.25 8.48 11.79
CA ALA A 182 -8.59 8.92 11.38
C ALA A 182 -8.73 8.96 9.86
N PHE A 183 -7.70 9.44 9.14
CA PHE A 183 -7.68 9.45 7.68
C PHE A 183 -7.78 8.04 7.10
N VAL A 184 -6.90 7.11 7.52
CA VAL A 184 -6.92 5.73 7.04
C VAL A 184 -8.26 5.07 7.40
N ALA A 185 -8.75 5.24 8.63
CA ALA A 185 -10.05 4.68 9.02
C ALA A 185 -11.19 5.23 8.14
N PHE A 186 -11.24 6.54 7.91
CA PHE A 186 -12.26 7.17 7.08
C PHE A 186 -12.19 6.70 5.62
N GLU A 187 -10.98 6.64 5.04
CA GLU A 187 -10.75 6.18 3.67
C GLU A 187 -11.27 4.75 3.45
N TRP A 188 -10.95 3.84 4.36
CA TRP A 188 -11.40 2.45 4.25
C TRP A 188 -12.86 2.25 4.67
N LEU A 189 -13.41 3.05 5.60
CA LEU A 189 -14.83 2.95 5.98
C LEU A 189 -15.75 3.51 4.88
N THR A 190 -15.41 4.63 4.26
CA THR A 190 -16.27 5.29 3.25
C THR A 190 -16.43 4.49 1.96
N ASN A 191 -15.51 3.58 1.67
CA ASN A 191 -15.62 2.68 0.52
C ASN A 191 -16.40 1.39 0.84
N ILE A 192 -16.90 1.22 2.08
CA ILE A 192 -17.93 0.23 2.40
C ILE A 192 -19.25 0.83 1.92
N GLY A 193 -19.92 0.17 0.97
CA GLY A 193 -21.13 0.68 0.27
C GLY A 193 -22.33 1.04 1.15
N SER A 194 -22.21 0.97 2.48
CA SER A 194 -23.18 1.41 3.48
C SER A 194 -23.05 2.89 3.86
N LEU A 195 -21.94 3.56 3.54
CA LEU A 195 -21.78 5.00 3.75
C LEU A 195 -22.05 5.74 2.44
N PRO A 196 -22.89 6.79 2.42
CA PRO A 196 -23.07 7.60 1.23
C PRO A 196 -21.70 8.17 0.83
N ALA A 197 -21.26 7.86 -0.39
CA ALA A 197 -20.06 8.42 -1.01
C ALA A 197 -20.28 9.93 -1.21
N SER A 198 -20.12 10.69 -0.13
CA SER A 198 -20.62 12.06 0.07
C SER A 198 -19.82 13.13 -0.68
N LEU A 199 -18.80 12.73 -1.42
CA LEU A 199 -17.89 13.62 -2.13
C LEU A 199 -18.38 13.97 -3.55
N GLY A 200 -19.39 13.27 -4.08
CA GLY A 200 -19.95 13.55 -5.41
C GLY A 200 -18.85 13.58 -6.49
N LYS A 201 -18.64 14.74 -7.13
CA LYS A 201 -17.59 14.92 -8.17
C LYS A 201 -16.17 14.93 -7.61
N LEU A 202 -15.98 15.15 -6.30
CA LEU A 202 -14.66 15.12 -5.65
C LEU A 202 -14.11 13.69 -5.48
N ASN A 203 -14.91 12.65 -5.76
CA ASN A 203 -14.43 11.26 -5.80
C ASN A 203 -13.29 11.04 -6.81
N LEU A 204 -13.15 11.91 -7.82
CA LEU A 204 -12.06 11.83 -8.81
C LEU A 204 -10.67 11.98 -8.18
N ILE A 205 -10.56 12.61 -7.01
CA ILE A 205 -9.30 12.87 -6.28
C ILE A 205 -9.28 12.12 -4.95
N ASN A 206 -10.19 11.14 -4.77
CA ASN A 206 -10.19 10.33 -3.57
C ASN A 206 -9.25 9.13 -3.80
N PRO A 207 -8.13 9.03 -3.06
CA PRO A 207 -7.12 7.98 -3.26
C PRO A 207 -7.72 6.57 -3.09
N GLY A 208 -8.57 6.37 -2.08
CA GLY A 208 -9.28 5.11 -1.87
C GLY A 208 -10.24 4.77 -3.00
N TYR A 209 -10.93 5.77 -3.55
CA TYR A 209 -11.80 5.57 -4.72
C TYR A 209 -10.98 5.18 -5.95
N LEU A 210 -9.88 5.88 -6.22
CA LEU A 210 -8.97 5.56 -7.33
C LEU A 210 -8.39 4.16 -7.19
N TYR A 211 -8.00 3.77 -5.98
CA TYR A 211 -7.51 2.43 -5.68
C TYR A 211 -8.55 1.35 -5.97
N VAL A 212 -9.77 1.51 -5.44
CA VAL A 212 -10.86 0.54 -5.66
C VAL A 212 -11.25 0.47 -7.14
N TYR A 213 -11.33 1.60 -7.84
CA TYR A 213 -11.65 1.62 -9.27
C TYR A 213 -10.50 1.12 -10.15
N ALA A 214 -9.25 1.26 -9.73
CA ALA A 214 -8.14 0.59 -10.42
C ALA A 214 -8.28 -0.95 -10.31
N MET A 215 -8.83 -1.46 -9.21
CA MET A 215 -8.99 -2.90 -8.97
C MET A 215 -10.27 -3.49 -9.56
N TYR A 216 -11.40 -2.79 -9.44
CA TYR A 216 -12.76 -3.25 -9.81
C TYR A 216 -13.45 -2.34 -10.84
N GLY A 217 -12.67 -1.62 -11.63
CA GLY A 217 -13.16 -0.54 -12.49
C GLY A 217 -14.18 -0.94 -13.56
N ALA A 218 -14.49 0.03 -14.42
CA ALA A 218 -15.60 -0.03 -15.39
C ALA A 218 -15.60 -1.28 -16.30
N SER A 219 -14.43 -1.86 -16.55
CA SER A 219 -14.27 -3.03 -17.41
C SER A 219 -14.38 -4.38 -16.68
N GLY A 220 -14.29 -4.39 -15.34
CA GLY A 220 -14.31 -5.60 -14.52
C GLY A 220 -13.19 -5.67 -13.47
N SER A 221 -13.19 -6.75 -12.69
CA SER A 221 -12.21 -7.00 -11.62
C SER A 221 -10.88 -7.53 -12.13
N LEU A 222 -9.77 -7.08 -11.53
CA LEU A 222 -8.43 -7.65 -11.73
C LEU A 222 -8.39 -9.15 -11.42
N PHE A 223 -9.28 -9.62 -10.54
CA PHE A 223 -9.37 -11.02 -10.11
C PHE A 223 -10.30 -11.88 -10.98
N ASN A 224 -10.86 -11.33 -12.06
CA ASN A 224 -11.70 -12.09 -12.99
C ASN A 224 -10.84 -12.74 -14.09
N ASP A 225 -10.67 -14.06 -14.01
CA ASP A 225 -9.80 -14.82 -14.91
C ASP A 225 -10.34 -14.94 -16.34
N SER A 226 -11.65 -14.85 -16.50
CA SER A 226 -12.32 -14.90 -17.80
C SER A 226 -12.08 -13.65 -18.65
N MET A 227 -11.64 -12.55 -18.03
CA MET A 227 -11.46 -11.26 -18.68
C MET A 227 -10.03 -11.09 -19.20
N PRO A 228 -9.78 -10.74 -20.47
CA PRO A 228 -8.44 -10.46 -20.96
C PRO A 228 -7.76 -9.32 -20.18
N LEU A 229 -6.49 -9.52 -19.79
CA LEU A 229 -5.73 -8.55 -19.00
C LEU A 229 -5.63 -7.17 -19.67
N GLY A 230 -5.52 -7.14 -20.99
CA GLY A 230 -5.46 -5.89 -21.77
C GLY A 230 -6.74 -5.05 -21.63
N THR A 231 -7.90 -5.71 -21.55
CA THR A 231 -9.18 -5.03 -21.34
C THR A 231 -9.23 -4.39 -19.94
N TRP A 232 -8.75 -5.11 -18.91
CA TRP A 232 -8.67 -4.56 -17.55
C TRP A 232 -7.71 -3.39 -17.50
N LEU A 233 -6.52 -3.53 -18.09
CA LEU A 233 -5.50 -2.49 -18.10
C LEU A 233 -6.01 -1.22 -18.79
N SER A 234 -6.74 -1.35 -19.90
CA SER A 234 -7.33 -0.21 -20.60
C SER A 234 -8.33 0.56 -19.72
N GLY A 235 -9.20 -0.15 -18.99
CA GLY A 235 -10.18 0.46 -18.09
C GLY A 235 -9.57 1.02 -16.80
N SER A 236 -8.52 0.39 -16.28
CA SER A 236 -7.86 0.79 -15.03
C SER A 236 -6.77 1.85 -15.21
N SER A 237 -6.19 1.97 -16.41
CA SER A 237 -5.10 2.91 -16.72
C SER A 237 -5.35 4.37 -16.30
N PRO A 238 -6.53 5.01 -16.52
CA PRO A 238 -6.73 6.39 -16.09
C PRO A 238 -6.62 6.55 -14.57
N TYR A 239 -7.10 5.58 -13.80
CA TYR A 239 -7.03 5.60 -12.33
C TYR A 239 -5.59 5.40 -11.86
N ILE A 240 -4.84 4.49 -12.47
CA ILE A 240 -3.42 4.26 -12.15
C ILE A 240 -2.59 5.53 -12.42
N VAL A 241 -2.86 6.23 -13.53
CA VAL A 241 -2.21 7.50 -13.85
C VAL A 241 -2.55 8.58 -12.81
N LEU A 242 -3.81 8.67 -12.37
CA LEU A 242 -4.23 9.59 -11.31
C LEU A 242 -3.52 9.28 -9.98
N MET A 243 -3.44 8.00 -9.58
CA MET A 243 -2.70 7.60 -8.38
C MET A 243 -1.21 7.96 -8.46
N LEU A 244 -0.57 7.77 -9.61
CA LEU A 244 0.81 8.19 -9.83
C LEU A 244 0.97 9.71 -9.67
N MET A 245 0.02 10.49 -10.20
CA MET A 245 0.03 11.94 -10.04
C MET A 245 -0.18 12.35 -8.58
N GLU A 246 -1.06 11.69 -7.83
CA GLU A 246 -1.26 11.95 -6.40
C GLU A 246 0.02 11.70 -5.60
N VAL A 247 0.71 10.58 -5.85
CA VAL A 247 2.01 10.27 -5.23
C VAL A 247 3.06 11.33 -5.56
N ALA A 248 3.12 11.78 -6.82
CA ALA A 248 4.05 12.83 -7.23
C ALA A 248 3.72 14.18 -6.57
N ILE A 249 2.44 14.56 -6.52
CA ILE A 249 1.98 15.82 -5.92
C ILE A 249 2.26 15.83 -4.42
N ILE A 250 1.90 14.78 -3.68
CA ILE A 250 2.14 14.74 -2.23
C ILE A 250 3.64 14.79 -1.90
N MET A 251 4.47 14.16 -2.73
CA MET A 251 5.93 14.23 -2.60
C MET A 251 6.48 15.64 -2.87
N LEU A 252 5.95 16.34 -3.87
CA LEU A 252 6.31 17.74 -4.11
C LEU A 252 5.89 18.63 -2.94
N VAL A 253 4.69 18.45 -2.41
CA VAL A 253 4.19 19.18 -1.23
C VAL A 253 5.11 18.94 -0.02
N ASN A 254 5.49 17.69 0.24
CA ASN A 254 6.44 17.37 1.30
C ASN A 254 7.79 18.08 1.13
N CYS A 255 8.33 18.11 -0.09
CA CYS A 255 9.58 18.81 -0.38
C CYS A 255 9.45 20.34 -0.17
N LEU A 256 8.31 20.93 -0.52
CA LEU A 256 8.06 22.36 -0.36
C LEU A 256 7.86 22.77 1.09
N LEU A 257 7.08 21.99 1.86
CA LEU A 257 6.83 22.27 3.28
C LEU A 257 8.11 22.24 4.11
N PHE A 258 8.97 21.26 3.85
CA PHE A 258 10.21 21.11 4.61
C PHE A 258 11.26 22.18 4.31
N ASN A 259 11.20 22.80 3.13
CA ASN A 259 12.04 23.96 2.80
C ASN A 259 11.55 25.24 3.51
N ARG A 260 10.29 25.32 3.94
CA ARG A 260 9.72 26.53 4.58
C ARG A 260 10.06 26.67 6.06
N GLU A 261 10.36 25.59 6.77
CA GLU A 261 10.83 25.65 8.18
C GLU A 261 12.24 26.31 8.31
N GLU A 262 12.85 26.77 7.22
CA GLU A 262 14.16 27.44 7.20
C GLU A 262 14.08 28.99 7.22
N ALA A 263 12.91 29.59 7.01
CA ALA A 263 12.70 31.04 6.94
C ALA A 263 11.99 31.59 8.18
#